data_AF-A0A959GTC2-F1
#
_entry.id   AF-A0A959GTC2-F1
#
_cell.length_a   1.000
_cell.length_b   1.000
_cell.length_c   1.000
_cell.angle_alpha   90.00
_cell.angle_beta   90.00
_cell.angle_gamma   90.00
#
_symmetry.space_group_name_H-M   'P 1'
#
loop_
_entity.id
_entity.type
_entity.pdbx_description
1 polymer ?
#
loop_
_entity_poly.entity_id
_entity_poly.type
_entity_poly.pdbx_seq_one_letter_code
_entity_poly.pdbx_strand_id
1 'polypeptide(L)'
;NEYKTEAFTLFEALLARLREHVTGQLMHVELQMQPPELPEADLEHLEAQHINPMTGENEMAGDVALMERPAAAQQIDPARPETWGKVPRNSPCPCGSGKKYKHCHGR
;
A
#
# COMPACT_ATOMS: atom_id res chain seq x y z
N ASN A 1 65.28 12.57 23.68
CA ASN A 1 64.68 11.54 22.80
C ASN A 1 63.24 11.19 23.15
N GLU A 2 62.71 11.67 24.28
CA GLU A 2 61.36 11.43 24.77
C GLU A 2 60.25 11.88 23.79
N TYR A 3 60.42 13.06 23.18
CA TYR A 3 59.50 13.55 22.14
C TYR A 3 59.33 12.59 20.95
N LYS A 4 60.42 11.93 20.50
CA LYS A 4 60.34 10.98 19.39
C LYS A 4 59.56 9.72 19.77
N THR A 5 59.77 9.21 20.99
CA THR A 5 59.03 8.05 21.49
C THR A 5 57.56 8.36 21.68
N GLU A 6 57.22 9.52 22.26
CA GLU A 6 55.82 9.93 22.46
C GLU A 6 55.09 10.16 21.14
N ALA A 7 55.72 10.85 20.18
CA ALA A 7 55.17 11.04 18.85
C ALA A 7 54.92 9.71 18.12
N PHE A 8 55.82 8.73 18.29
CA PHE A 8 55.65 7.40 17.71
C PHE A 8 54.45 6.66 18.32
N THR A 9 54.29 6.69 19.65
CA THR A 9 53.15 6.07 20.34
C THR A 9 51.82 6.68 19.90
N LEU A 10 51.76 8.01 19.73
CA LEU A 10 50.55 8.68 19.23
C LEU A 10 50.24 8.31 17.78
N PHE A 11 51.26 8.15 16.94
CA PHE A 11 51.10 7.73 15.55
C PHE A 11 50.59 6.28 15.44
N GLU A 12 51.11 5.36 16.24
CA GLU A 12 50.60 3.98 16.28
C GLU A 12 49.14 3.93 16.72
N ALA A 13 48.77 4.72 17.73
CA ALA A 13 47.38 4.83 18.17
C ALA A 13 46.46 5.40 17.07
N LEU A 14 46.94 6.37 16.29
CA LEU A 14 46.20 6.90 15.13
C LEU A 14 45.99 5.82 14.06
N LEU A 15 47.03 5.05 13.72
CA LEU A 15 46.93 3.97 12.73
C LEU A 15 45.96 2.87 13.16
N ALA A 16 45.95 2.53 14.45
CA ALA A 16 44.98 1.58 15.01
C ALA A 16 43.54 2.07 14.82
N ARG A 17 43.26 3.32 15.20
CA ARG A 17 41.93 3.93 15.05
C ARG A 17 41.51 4.06 13.59
N LEU A 18 42.43 4.45 12.70
CA LEU A 18 42.15 4.56 11.27
C LEU A 18 41.72 3.21 10.69
N ARG A 19 42.40 2.12 11.09
CA ARG A 19 42.07 0.76 10.65
C ARG A 19 40.66 0.38 11.09
N GLU A 20 40.33 0.56 12.37
CA GLU A 20 39.01 0.27 12.93
C GLU A 20 37.91 1.09 12.25
N HIS A 21 38.19 2.37 11.96
CA HIS A 21 37.23 3.24 11.32
C HIS A 21 36.95 2.84 9.87
N VAL A 22 37.99 2.50 9.10
CA VAL A 22 37.83 2.04 7.70
C VAL A 22 37.07 0.71 7.65
N THR A 23 37.43 -0.26 8.48
CA THR A 23 36.72 -1.55 8.50
C THR A 23 35.29 -1.39 8.99
N GLY A 24 35.07 -0.56 10.01
CA GLY A 24 33.75 -0.19 10.49
C GLY A 24 32.90 0.42 9.38
N GLN A 25 33.43 1.42 8.66
CA GLN A 25 32.71 2.06 7.56
C GLN A 25 32.32 1.04 6.49
N LEU A 26 33.25 0.18 6.05
CA LEU A 26 32.99 -0.83 5.03
C LEU A 26 31.90 -1.85 5.45
N MET A 27 31.84 -2.21 6.73
CA MET A 27 30.80 -3.13 7.24
C MET A 27 29.40 -2.51 7.28
N HIS A 28 29.29 -1.18 7.32
CA HIS A 28 28.00 -0.47 7.39
C HIS A 28 27.57 0.11 6.05
N VAL A 29 28.32 -0.10 4.95
CA VAL A 29 27.89 0.38 3.63
C VAL A 29 26.71 -0.45 3.14
N GLU A 30 25.54 0.19 3.07
CA GLU A 30 24.39 -0.34 2.34
C GLU A 30 24.47 0.09 0.88
N LEU A 31 24.59 -0.88 -0.02
CA LEU A 31 24.52 -0.63 -1.46
C LEU A 31 23.07 -0.56 -1.89
N GLN A 32 22.57 0.66 -2.13
CA GLN A 32 21.29 0.84 -2.80
C GLN A 32 21.48 0.53 -4.29
N MET A 33 21.01 -0.63 -4.72
CA MET A 33 20.87 -0.91 -6.14
C MET A 33 19.66 -0.14 -6.66
N GLN A 34 19.87 0.66 -7.71
CA GLN A 34 18.77 1.26 -8.46
C GLN A 34 17.84 0.14 -8.92
N PRO A 35 16.54 0.16 -8.57
CA PRO A 35 15.59 -0.81 -9.09
C PRO A 35 15.60 -0.75 -10.62
N PRO A 36 15.52 -1.90 -11.32
CA PRO A 36 15.28 -1.86 -12.75
C PRO A 36 14.00 -1.06 -13.02
N GLU A 37 14.00 -0.25 -14.08
CA GLU A 37 12.78 0.38 -14.57
C GLU A 37 11.81 -0.75 -14.93
N LEU A 38 10.80 -0.94 -14.07
CA LEU A 38 9.71 -1.85 -14.37
C LEU A 38 8.98 -1.26 -15.58
N PRO A 39 8.74 -2.04 -16.64
CA PRO A 39 7.86 -1.58 -17.70
C PRO A 39 6.52 -1.19 -17.06
N GLU A 40 5.97 -0.06 -17.48
CA GLU A 40 4.61 0.32 -17.10
C GLU A 40 3.71 -0.87 -17.42
N ALA A 41 3.08 -1.45 -16.40
CA ALA A 41 2.16 -2.54 -16.62
C ALA A 41 1.10 -2.03 -17.60
N ASP A 42 0.92 -2.74 -18.71
CA ASP A 42 -0.14 -2.45 -19.65
C ASP A 42 -1.48 -2.77 -18.97
N LEU A 43 -2.00 -1.75 -18.26
CA LEU A 43 -3.25 -1.85 -17.52
C LEU A 43 -4.46 -1.88 -18.46
N GLU A 44 -4.28 -1.62 -19.76
CA GLU A 44 -5.37 -1.62 -20.73
C GLU A 44 -5.90 -3.05 -21.00
N HIS A 45 -5.09 -4.08 -20.74
CA HIS A 45 -5.41 -5.48 -21.04
C HIS A 45 -5.55 -6.37 -19.78
N LEU A 46 -5.86 -5.78 -18.63
CA LEU A 46 -6.13 -6.55 -17.40
C LEU A 46 -7.51 -7.23 -17.48
N GLU A 47 -7.52 -8.48 -17.95
CA GLU A 47 -8.70 -9.33 -17.90
C GLU A 47 -8.84 -9.99 -16.53
N ALA A 48 -9.87 -9.60 -15.77
CA ALA A 48 -10.21 -10.27 -14.53
C ALA A 48 -10.95 -11.60 -14.83
N GLN A 49 -10.35 -12.72 -14.41
CA GLN A 49 -10.92 -14.05 -14.58
C GLN A 49 -11.21 -14.66 -13.20
N HIS A 50 -12.47 -15.06 -12.98
CA HIS A 50 -12.89 -15.82 -11.79
C HIS A 50 -13.61 -17.09 -12.24
N ILE A 51 -12.85 -18.17 -12.43
CA ILE A 51 -13.37 -19.46 -12.87
C ILE A 51 -14.04 -20.15 -11.67
N ASN A 52 -15.33 -20.46 -11.79
CA ASN A 52 -16.04 -21.25 -10.79
C ASN A 52 -15.56 -22.73 -10.86
N PRO A 53 -15.08 -23.33 -9.77
CA PRO A 53 -14.54 -24.69 -9.78
C PRO A 53 -15.59 -25.79 -9.97
N MET A 54 -16.88 -25.49 -9.81
CA MET A 54 -17.96 -26.46 -9.97
C MET A 54 -18.59 -26.43 -11.36
N THR A 55 -18.60 -25.27 -12.02
CA THR A 55 -19.22 -25.11 -13.36
C THR A 55 -18.20 -24.89 -14.48
N GLY A 56 -16.97 -24.47 -14.15
CA GLY A 56 -15.92 -24.16 -15.13
C GLY A 56 -16.11 -22.83 -15.85
N GLU A 57 -17.12 -22.04 -15.47
CA GLU A 57 -17.47 -20.78 -16.13
C GLU A 57 -16.79 -19.58 -15.45
N ASN A 58 -16.45 -18.55 -16.24
CA ASN A 58 -15.90 -17.29 -15.71
C ASN A 58 -17.04 -16.39 -15.22
N GLU A 59 -17.18 -16.25 -13.91
CA GLU A 59 -18.25 -15.45 -13.28
C GLU A 59 -18.11 -13.95 -13.57
N MET A 60 -16.90 -13.49 -13.89
CA MET A 60 -16.62 -12.08 -14.22
C MET A 60 -16.98 -11.72 -15.67
N ALA A 61 -17.19 -12.70 -16.55
CA ALA A 61 -17.51 -12.46 -17.96
C ALA A 61 -18.94 -11.92 -18.19
N GLY A 62 -19.84 -12.09 -17.21
CA GLY A 62 -21.26 -11.71 -17.33
C GLY A 62 -21.63 -10.33 -16.77
N ASP A 63 -20.79 -9.73 -15.93
CA ASP A 63 -21.16 -8.54 -15.13
C ASP A 63 -20.92 -7.19 -15.87
N VAL A 64 -20.12 -7.20 -16.94
CA VAL A 64 -19.89 -6.01 -17.78
C VAL A 64 -21.17 -5.50 -18.47
N ALA A 65 -22.16 -6.35 -18.69
CA ALA A 65 -23.45 -5.94 -19.29
C ALA A 65 -24.45 -5.33 -18.28
N LEU A 66 -24.18 -5.42 -16.97
CA LEU A 66 -25.07 -4.90 -15.92
C LEU A 66 -24.67 -3.50 -15.42
N MET A 67 -23.43 -3.05 -15.67
CA MET A 67 -22.96 -1.72 -15.28
C MET A 67 -23.46 -0.59 -16.20
N GLU A 68 -23.88 -0.88 -17.44
CA GLU A 68 -24.40 0.14 -18.38
C GLU A 68 -25.90 0.43 -18.25
N ARG A 69 -26.58 -0.18 -17.28
CA ARG A 69 -27.97 0.16 -16.97
C ARG A 69 -27.96 1.05 -15.72
N PRO A 70 -28.29 2.35 -15.82
CA PRO A 70 -28.64 3.10 -14.63
C PRO A 70 -29.87 2.42 -14.04
N ALA A 71 -29.65 1.59 -13.02
CA ALA A 71 -30.73 1.10 -12.18
C ALA A 71 -31.49 2.33 -11.73
N ALA A 72 -32.77 2.41 -12.15
CA ALA A 72 -33.64 3.53 -11.85
C ALA A 72 -33.42 3.97 -10.40
N ALA A 73 -32.95 5.20 -10.22
CA ALA A 73 -32.67 5.77 -8.92
C ALA A 73 -33.94 5.72 -8.08
N GLN A 74 -34.10 4.66 -7.30
CA GLN A 74 -35.05 4.62 -6.20
C GLN A 74 -34.64 5.79 -5.32
N GLN A 75 -35.50 6.79 -5.21
CA GLN A 75 -35.25 7.98 -4.40
C GLN A 75 -35.00 7.53 -2.96
N ILE A 76 -33.74 7.52 -2.57
CA ILE A 76 -33.30 7.25 -1.20
C ILE A 76 -33.79 8.44 -0.38
N ASP A 77 -34.83 8.21 0.41
CA ASP A 77 -35.45 9.21 1.26
C ASP A 77 -34.78 9.18 2.64
N PRO A 78 -34.07 10.25 3.07
CA PRO A 78 -33.38 10.30 4.36
C PRO A 78 -34.29 10.06 5.57
N ALA A 79 -35.60 10.22 5.44
CA ALA A 79 -36.56 10.00 6.52
C ALA A 79 -37.09 8.55 6.59
N ARG A 80 -36.86 7.73 5.55
CA ARG A 80 -37.40 6.35 5.45
C ARG A 80 -36.29 5.33 5.20
N PRO A 81 -35.77 4.67 6.25
CA PRO A 81 -34.68 3.69 6.14
C PRO A 81 -34.94 2.52 5.19
N GLU A 82 -36.20 2.17 4.99
CA GLU A 82 -36.64 1.10 4.07
C GLU A 82 -36.27 1.40 2.61
N THR A 83 -36.12 2.68 2.25
CA THR A 83 -35.78 3.12 0.89
C THR A 83 -34.28 3.10 0.61
N TRP A 84 -33.43 2.87 1.62
CA TRP A 84 -31.98 3.00 1.49
C TRP A 84 -31.30 1.78 0.84
N GLY A 85 -31.99 0.65 0.74
CA GLY A 85 -31.45 -0.57 0.15
C GLY A 85 -30.18 -1.07 0.86
N LYS A 86 -29.23 -1.64 0.10
CA LYS A 86 -27.94 -2.12 0.62
C LYS A 86 -26.95 -0.95 0.75
N VAL A 87 -26.95 -0.29 1.91
CA VAL A 87 -25.98 0.77 2.23
C VAL A 87 -24.64 0.17 2.68
N PRO A 88 -23.50 0.51 2.04
CA PRO A 88 -22.18 0.05 2.47
C PRO A 88 -21.83 0.49 3.90
N ARG A 89 -21.29 -0.40 4.74
CA ARG A 89 -21.00 -0.09 6.17
C ARG A 89 -20.11 1.15 6.39
N ASN A 90 -19.23 1.48 5.45
CA ASN A 90 -18.28 2.60 5.58
C ASN A 90 -18.69 3.87 4.79
N SER A 91 -19.79 3.85 4.02
CA SER A 91 -20.26 5.04 3.28
C SER A 91 -20.87 6.08 4.24
N PRO A 92 -20.98 7.36 3.84
CA PRO A 92 -21.78 8.33 4.58
C PRO A 92 -23.21 7.81 4.78
N CYS A 93 -23.77 8.05 5.96
CA CYS A 93 -25.10 7.57 6.29
C CYS A 93 -26.18 8.37 5.55
N PRO A 94 -27.16 7.72 4.88
CA PRO A 94 -28.20 8.40 4.10
C PRO A 94 -29.12 9.32 4.89
N CYS A 95 -29.16 9.22 6.23
CA CYS A 95 -29.93 10.11 7.11
C CYS A 95 -29.41 11.56 7.19
N GLY A 96 -28.32 11.90 6.49
CA GLY A 96 -27.75 13.26 6.50
C GLY A 96 -26.93 13.61 7.75
N SER A 97 -26.65 12.65 8.64
CA SER A 97 -25.92 12.90 9.89
C SER A 97 -24.41 13.17 9.73
N GLY A 98 -23.86 13.04 8.52
CA GLY A 98 -22.43 13.19 8.23
C GLY A 98 -21.53 12.06 8.78
N LYS A 99 -22.09 11.09 9.51
CA LYS A 99 -21.34 9.94 10.07
C LYS A 99 -21.35 8.75 9.09
N LYS A 100 -20.36 7.87 9.19
CA LYS A 100 -20.35 6.59 8.43
C LYS A 100 -21.53 5.71 8.85
N TYR A 101 -22.10 4.92 7.94
CA TYR A 101 -23.29 4.10 8.18
C TYR A 101 -23.16 3.20 9.42
N LYS A 102 -22.03 2.50 9.59
CA LYS A 102 -21.74 1.66 10.77
C LYS A 102 -21.77 2.40 12.12
N HIS A 103 -21.55 3.72 12.12
CA HIS A 103 -21.54 4.54 13.33
C HIS A 103 -22.85 5.30 13.56
N CYS A 104 -23.84 5.14 12.66
CA CYS A 104 -25.13 5.82 12.75
C CYS A 104 -26.28 4.81 12.82
N HIS A 105 -26.59 4.13 11.71
CA HIS A 105 -27.75 3.23 11.58
C HIS A 105 -27.37 1.76 11.30
N GLY A 106 -26.07 1.46 11.17
CA GLY A 106 -25.55 0.12 10.88
C GLY A 106 -25.00 -0.64 12.08
N ARG A 107 -25.66 -0.56 13.24
CA ARG A 107 -25.38 -1.44 14.38
C ARG A 107 -25.72 -2.88 14.03
#